data_AF-A0A1F0KMY8-F1
#
_entry.id   AF-A0A1F0KMY8-F1
#
_cell.length_a   1.000
_cell.length_b   1.000
_cell.length_c   1.000
_cell.angle_alpha   90.00
_cell.angle_beta   90.00
_cell.angle_gamma   90.00
#
_symmetry.space_group_name_H-M   'P 1'
#
loop_
_entity.id
_entity.type
_entity.pdbx_description
1 polymer ?
#
loop_
_entity_poly.entity_id
_entity_poly.type
_entity_poly.pdbx_seq_one_letter_code
_entity_poly.pdbx_strand_id
1 'polypeptide(L)'
;MLAHSSNRYAVRTEPVPERLLLPGEYRAPEGDELTDQDLAALATERPLVRASGLGDFPGDDLGEAMSRVEGELGAPHLPFLPHLPALGWRSTPLARTLAVCEGLAFDGASFGWRMVHSGGRGARESALAQDRLLSDINLLADRVGSQKKRFGSGQDTAPAYKIQLVGPLTLAASIYLPGGERAISDAGASRDLLESFLEGLERWMDSLREALQAPRALIAVQLDESEFQRLMEGSIPTVSGIRSLSALQPHYYQQVYRRISERFAELNLQLILDVDGTALKPVQELKLLSQPRPTLDALALVKAMRVEDGAPCALLLHPDRARLKGPGTLQVPPLSDPRSWEPVAQLLEAQAQLWLPVVTSARVPDQVRRLYSLWREVGLDPTQLSAVGLMPDERIQSGSVPAGMTSAAVSMLDATASLARVTECARALAECAV
;
A
#
# COMPACT_ATOMS: atom_id res chain seq x y z
N MET A 1 78.82 -17.19 -1.46
CA MET A 1 78.06 -17.50 -0.22
C MET A 1 76.72 -18.07 -0.63
N LEU A 2 76.35 -19.20 -0.04
CA LEU A 2 75.05 -19.86 -0.18
C LEU A 2 73.89 -18.92 0.17
N ALA A 3 72.77 -18.99 -0.56
CA ALA A 3 71.46 -19.34 0.01
C ALA A 3 70.29 -19.09 -0.97
N HIS A 4 69.54 -20.18 -1.18
CA HIS A 4 68.08 -20.29 -1.18
C HIS A 4 67.27 -19.93 -2.44
N SER A 5 67.01 -21.02 -3.16
CA SER A 5 65.88 -21.35 -4.04
C SER A 5 64.50 -20.88 -3.56
N SER A 6 63.57 -20.69 -4.51
CA SER A 6 62.21 -21.26 -4.44
C SER A 6 61.53 -21.21 -5.81
N ASN A 7 61.33 -22.41 -6.37
CA ASN A 7 60.71 -22.70 -7.67
C ASN A 7 59.19 -22.86 -7.46
N ARG A 8 58.36 -22.20 -8.28
CA ARG A 8 56.90 -22.35 -8.26
C ARG A 8 56.50 -23.48 -9.21
N TYR A 9 55.89 -24.55 -8.69
CA TYR A 9 55.04 -25.45 -9.46
C TYR A 9 53.80 -25.83 -8.65
N ALA A 10 52.64 -25.73 -9.30
CA ALA A 10 51.31 -25.92 -8.76
C ALA A 10 51.01 -27.39 -8.42
N VAL A 11 50.45 -27.65 -7.24
CA VAL A 11 49.92 -28.95 -6.83
C VAL A 11 48.40 -28.91 -6.99
N ARG A 12 47.87 -29.76 -7.87
CA ARG A 12 46.45 -30.11 -7.93
C ARG A 12 46.11 -30.94 -6.70
N THR A 13 45.18 -30.48 -5.87
CA THR A 13 44.61 -31.27 -4.76
C THR A 13 43.51 -32.19 -5.31
N GLU A 14 43.73 -33.50 -5.21
CA GLU A 14 42.71 -34.52 -5.46
C GLU A 14 41.58 -34.42 -4.40
N PRO A 15 40.31 -34.69 -4.77
CA PRO A 15 39.21 -34.68 -3.82
C PRO A 15 39.30 -35.88 -2.88
N VAL A 16 39.36 -35.61 -1.57
CA VAL A 16 39.30 -36.63 -0.51
C VAL A 16 37.88 -37.23 -0.49
N PRO A 17 37.71 -38.56 -0.50
CA PRO A 17 36.38 -39.15 -0.45
C PRO A 17 35.72 -38.89 0.92
N GLU A 18 34.46 -38.43 0.90
CA GLU A 18 33.63 -38.28 2.09
C GLU A 18 33.52 -39.62 2.83
N ARG A 19 33.76 -39.59 4.14
CA ARG A 19 33.54 -40.73 5.03
C ARG A 19 32.07 -41.10 5.01
N LEU A 20 31.75 -42.29 4.49
CA LEU A 20 30.46 -42.94 4.70
C LEU A 20 30.29 -43.24 6.20
N LEU A 21 29.34 -42.54 6.84
CA LEU A 21 28.95 -42.75 8.23
C LEU A 21 28.43 -44.19 8.42
N LEU A 22 28.86 -44.86 9.49
CA LEU A 22 28.45 -46.23 9.78
C LEU A 22 27.02 -46.27 10.36
N PRO A 23 26.25 -47.36 10.16
CA PRO A 23 24.90 -47.51 10.71
C PRO A 23 24.94 -47.48 12.25
N GLY A 24 24.53 -46.35 12.83
CA GLY A 24 24.55 -46.10 14.28
C GLY A 24 25.09 -44.72 14.67
N GLU A 25 25.76 -44.00 13.76
CA GLU A 25 26.27 -42.63 14.01
C GLU A 25 25.28 -41.52 13.65
N TYR A 26 24.06 -41.86 13.21
CA TYR A 26 23.00 -40.86 13.00
C TYR A 26 22.43 -40.42 14.35
N ARG A 27 22.98 -39.33 14.90
CA ARG A 27 22.31 -38.54 15.93
C ARG A 27 21.49 -37.49 15.18
N ALA A 28 20.16 -37.62 15.22
CA ALA A 28 19.28 -36.55 14.74
C ALA A 28 19.71 -35.24 15.43
N PRO A 29 19.81 -34.10 14.72
CA PRO A 29 20.01 -32.83 15.39
C PRO A 29 18.85 -32.67 16.36
N GLU A 30 19.16 -32.70 17.66
CA GLU A 30 18.23 -32.27 18.70
C GLU A 30 17.80 -30.87 18.26
N GLY A 31 16.52 -30.72 17.91
CA GLY A 31 16.01 -29.42 17.49
C GLY A 31 16.26 -28.46 18.63
N ASP A 32 17.00 -27.39 18.37
CA ASP A 32 17.07 -26.26 19.29
C ASP A 32 15.63 -25.82 19.52
N GLU A 33 15.07 -26.19 20.68
CA GLU A 33 13.86 -25.58 21.20
C GLU A 33 14.21 -24.11 21.42
N LEU A 34 13.86 -23.27 20.44
CA LEU A 34 14.01 -21.82 20.52
C LEU A 34 13.36 -21.37 21.83
N THR A 35 14.19 -20.85 22.74
CA THR A 35 13.74 -20.35 24.03
C THR A 35 12.71 -19.24 23.80
N ASP A 36 11.75 -19.04 24.72
CA ASP A 36 10.77 -17.94 24.63
C ASP A 36 11.43 -16.56 24.43
N GLN A 37 12.69 -16.40 24.87
CA GLN A 37 13.51 -15.20 24.66
C GLN A 37 14.04 -15.07 23.23
N ASP A 38 14.35 -16.18 22.55
CA ASP A 38 14.76 -16.18 21.14
C ASP A 38 13.56 -16.01 20.21
N LEU A 39 12.39 -16.56 20.59
CA LEU A 39 11.12 -16.26 19.95
C LEU A 39 10.74 -14.78 20.14
N ALA A 40 10.95 -14.21 21.32
CA ALA A 40 10.75 -12.78 21.56
C ALA A 40 11.75 -11.91 20.77
N ALA A 41 13.00 -12.34 20.60
CA ALA A 41 13.99 -11.66 19.77
C ALA A 41 13.62 -11.71 18.28
N LEU A 42 13.19 -12.87 17.78
CA LEU A 42 12.70 -13.04 16.41
C LEU A 42 11.37 -12.30 16.15
N ALA A 43 10.49 -12.24 17.15
CA ALA A 43 9.26 -11.43 17.11
C ALA A 43 9.56 -9.92 17.17
N THR A 44 10.70 -9.53 17.76
CA THR A 44 11.20 -8.15 17.73
C THR A 44 11.79 -7.82 16.35
N GLU A 45 12.42 -8.79 15.67
CA GLU A 45 12.92 -8.64 14.29
C GLU A 45 11.82 -8.69 13.23
N ARG A 46 10.69 -9.37 13.51
CA ARG A 46 9.48 -9.39 12.68
C ARG A 46 8.22 -9.39 13.56
N PRO A 47 7.61 -8.23 13.82
CA PRO A 47 6.40 -8.17 14.62
C PRO A 47 5.31 -9.00 13.94
N LEU A 48 4.54 -9.71 14.76
CA LEU A 48 3.34 -10.42 14.30
C LEU A 48 2.33 -9.45 13.69
N VAL A 49 2.35 -8.15 13.97
CA VAL A 49 1.43 -7.17 13.36
C VAL A 49 2.19 -5.91 13.01
N ARG A 50 2.04 -5.43 11.77
CA ARG A 50 2.68 -4.19 11.30
C ARG A 50 1.73 -3.00 11.42
N ALA A 51 2.28 -1.79 11.48
CA ALA A 51 1.51 -0.55 11.49
C ALA A 51 1.91 0.32 10.30
N SER A 52 0.98 1.09 9.75
CA SER A 52 1.24 2.11 8.74
C SER A 52 0.13 3.18 8.77
N GLY A 53 0.22 4.22 7.93
CA GLY A 53 -0.77 5.29 7.81
C GLY A 53 -1.33 5.42 6.40
N LEU A 54 -2.52 6.02 6.23
CA LEU A 54 -3.19 6.07 4.92
C LEU A 54 -2.52 6.98 3.90
N GLY A 55 -1.76 7.99 4.33
CA GLY A 55 -0.93 8.82 3.45
C GLY A 55 -1.09 10.31 3.64
N ASP A 56 -2.32 10.75 3.74
CA ASP A 56 -2.62 12.15 3.97
C ASP A 56 -2.18 12.53 5.39
N PHE A 57 -1.49 13.66 5.49
CA PHE A 57 -1.02 14.23 6.75
C PHE A 57 -1.31 15.73 6.75
N PRO A 58 -1.73 16.31 7.89
CA PRO A 58 -2.03 17.74 7.95
C PRO A 58 -0.74 18.55 8.06
N GLY A 59 -0.82 19.84 7.69
CA GLY A 59 0.31 20.77 7.71
C GLY A 59 0.85 21.10 6.32
N ASP A 60 1.83 21.99 6.29
CA ASP A 60 2.49 22.53 5.09
C ASP A 60 4.01 22.25 5.05
N ASP A 61 4.61 21.79 6.15
CA ASP A 61 6.01 21.34 6.19
C ASP A 61 6.14 19.81 6.06
N LEU A 62 6.62 19.37 4.89
CA LEU A 62 6.87 17.95 4.62
C LEU A 62 8.00 17.37 5.49
N GLY A 63 9.02 18.16 5.81
CA GLY A 63 10.13 17.72 6.64
C GLY A 63 9.69 17.37 8.06
N GLU A 64 8.81 18.20 8.64
CA GLU A 64 8.19 17.91 9.95
C GLU A 64 7.26 16.69 9.86
N ALA A 65 6.41 16.62 8.83
CA ALA A 65 5.49 15.50 8.62
C ALA A 65 6.22 14.16 8.52
N MET A 66 7.28 14.08 7.69
CA MET A 66 8.15 12.90 7.59
C MET A 66 8.79 12.57 8.95
N SER A 67 9.14 13.59 9.74
CA SER A 67 9.70 13.37 11.08
C SER A 67 8.76 12.70 12.05
N ARG A 68 7.50 13.11 12.02
CA ARG A 68 6.47 12.53 12.87
C ARG A 68 6.14 11.11 12.40
N VAL A 69 6.01 10.92 11.09
CA VAL A 69 5.72 9.60 10.50
C VAL A 69 6.83 8.60 10.82
N GLU A 70 8.10 8.93 10.59
CA GLU A 70 9.21 8.03 10.91
C GLU A 70 9.43 7.83 12.41
N GLY A 71 9.14 8.85 13.23
CA GLY A 71 9.23 8.76 14.68
C GLY A 71 8.24 7.76 15.27
N GLU A 72 7.03 7.70 14.72
CA GLU A 72 5.99 6.76 15.17
C GLU A 72 6.07 5.41 14.43
N LEU A 73 6.20 5.42 13.10
CA LEU A 73 6.16 4.22 12.24
C LEU A 73 7.56 3.70 11.88
N GLY A 74 8.55 3.91 12.73
CA GLY A 74 9.90 3.34 12.55
C GLY A 74 9.92 1.81 12.51
N ALA A 75 11.08 1.22 12.22
CA ALA A 75 11.23 -0.23 12.22
C ALA A 75 10.72 -0.82 13.54
N PRO A 76 9.86 -1.86 13.51
CA PRO A 76 9.56 -2.76 12.38
C PRO A 76 8.32 -2.42 11.51
N HIS A 77 7.71 -1.26 11.72
CA HIS A 77 6.52 -0.79 11.00
C HIS A 77 6.86 -0.26 9.60
N LEU A 78 5.84 0.19 8.86
CA LEU A 78 5.98 0.67 7.48
C LEU A 78 5.78 2.19 7.42
N PRO A 79 6.86 2.99 7.48
CA PRO A 79 6.80 4.43 7.29
C PRO A 79 6.43 4.77 5.85
N PHE A 80 5.88 5.97 5.61
CA PHE A 80 5.38 6.37 4.29
C PHE A 80 5.75 7.82 3.95
N LEU A 81 5.77 8.14 2.65
CA LEU A 81 5.91 9.50 2.14
C LEU A 81 4.58 10.26 2.27
N PRO A 82 4.46 11.26 3.17
CA PRO A 82 3.19 11.93 3.37
C PRO A 82 2.71 12.70 2.13
N HIS A 83 1.41 12.80 1.99
CA HIS A 83 0.74 13.80 1.16
C HIS A 83 0.29 14.95 2.05
N LEU A 84 0.60 16.19 1.65
CA LEU A 84 0.18 17.39 2.37
C LEU A 84 -0.84 18.17 1.53
N PRO A 85 -2.15 17.98 1.75
CA PRO A 85 -3.20 18.64 0.96
C PRO A 85 -3.13 20.17 1.04
N ALA A 86 -2.61 20.72 2.14
CA ALA A 86 -2.47 22.17 2.34
C ALA A 86 -1.50 22.83 1.34
N LEU A 87 -0.59 22.07 0.72
CA LEU A 87 0.33 22.55 -0.31
C LEU A 87 -0.32 22.73 -1.69
N GLY A 88 -1.63 22.51 -1.77
CA GLY A 88 -2.45 22.78 -2.94
C GLY A 88 -2.40 21.66 -3.98
N TRP A 89 -2.92 21.95 -5.17
CA TRP A 89 -3.23 20.96 -6.20
C TRP A 89 -2.03 20.11 -6.65
N ARG A 90 -0.81 20.64 -6.57
CA ARG A 90 0.42 19.93 -6.97
C ARG A 90 0.81 18.80 -6.02
N SER A 91 0.37 18.88 -4.77
CA SER A 91 0.67 17.89 -3.74
C SER A 91 -0.43 16.83 -3.62
N THR A 92 -1.45 16.87 -4.49
CA THR A 92 -2.53 15.88 -4.48
C THR A 92 -2.01 14.51 -4.94
N PRO A 93 -2.60 13.40 -4.44
CA PRO A 93 -2.23 12.06 -4.89
C PRO A 93 -2.36 11.88 -6.41
N LEU A 94 -3.38 12.52 -7.01
CA LEU A 94 -3.59 12.52 -8.45
C LEU A 94 -2.43 13.22 -9.17
N ALA A 95 -2.04 14.43 -8.74
CA ALA A 95 -0.90 15.13 -9.34
C ALA A 95 0.41 14.35 -9.18
N ARG A 96 0.64 13.72 -8.03
CA ARG A 96 1.79 12.83 -7.79
C ARG A 96 1.80 11.65 -8.76
N THR A 97 0.65 11.04 -9.03
CA THR A 97 0.52 9.92 -9.96
C THR A 97 0.73 10.35 -11.41
N LEU A 98 0.22 11.51 -11.80
CA LEU A 98 0.48 12.09 -13.13
C LEU A 98 1.96 12.42 -13.33
N ALA A 99 2.64 12.88 -12.27
CA ALA A 99 4.08 13.13 -12.31
C ALA A 99 4.91 11.85 -12.54
N VAL A 100 4.36 10.69 -12.16
CA VAL A 100 4.98 9.39 -12.42
C VAL A 100 4.86 8.97 -13.87
N CYS A 101 3.82 9.39 -14.59
CA CYS A 101 3.58 8.97 -15.98
C CYS A 101 4.66 9.52 -16.93
N GLU A 102 5.22 8.65 -17.78
CA GLU A 102 6.27 8.98 -18.74
C GLU A 102 5.71 9.06 -20.17
N GLY A 103 6.18 9.99 -21.00
CA GLY A 103 5.75 10.13 -22.40
C GLY A 103 4.37 10.76 -22.62
N LEU A 104 3.57 10.95 -21.58
CA LEU A 104 2.30 11.69 -21.61
C LEU A 104 2.44 13.05 -20.92
N ALA A 105 1.68 14.03 -21.40
CA ALA A 105 1.60 15.35 -20.80
C ALA A 105 0.17 15.65 -20.34
N PHE A 106 0.07 16.36 -19.22
CA PHE A 106 -1.22 16.69 -18.58
C PHE A 106 -1.32 18.16 -18.25
N ASP A 107 -2.49 18.72 -18.53
CA ASP A 107 -2.82 20.12 -18.29
C ASP A 107 -3.96 20.23 -17.26
N GLY A 108 -3.91 21.28 -16.43
CA GLY A 108 -4.93 21.57 -15.44
C GLY A 108 -6.03 22.45 -16.04
N ALA A 109 -7.24 21.90 -16.18
CA ALA A 109 -8.43 22.65 -16.59
C ALA A 109 -9.37 22.90 -15.40
N SER A 110 -10.36 23.79 -15.60
CA SER A 110 -11.37 24.12 -14.57
C SER A 110 -12.20 22.92 -14.11
N PHE A 111 -12.29 21.87 -14.93
CA PHE A 111 -13.02 20.64 -14.66
C PHE A 111 -12.12 19.47 -14.24
N GLY A 112 -10.81 19.68 -14.12
CA GLY A 112 -9.84 18.66 -13.74
C GLY A 112 -8.66 18.54 -14.70
N TRP A 113 -7.90 17.46 -14.55
CA TRP A 113 -6.73 17.19 -15.38
C TRP A 113 -7.12 16.61 -16.73
N ARG A 114 -6.48 17.09 -17.80
CA ARG A 114 -6.67 16.57 -19.15
C ARG A 114 -5.37 16.12 -19.77
N MET A 115 -5.42 15.05 -20.57
CA MET A 115 -4.32 14.65 -21.45
C MET A 115 -4.12 15.68 -22.55
N VAL A 116 -2.86 15.95 -22.88
CA VAL A 116 -2.45 16.78 -24.01
C VAL A 116 -1.33 16.11 -24.78
N HIS A 117 -1.20 16.41 -26.07
CA HIS A 117 -0.11 15.89 -26.88
C HIS A 117 1.24 16.47 -26.40
N SER A 118 2.23 15.60 -26.20
CA SER A 118 3.60 15.93 -25.81
C SER A 118 4.20 16.89 -26.84
N GLY A 119 4.30 18.18 -26.49
CA GLY A 119 4.77 19.26 -27.38
C GLY A 119 3.95 20.54 -27.32
N GLY A 120 2.76 20.51 -26.70
CA GLY A 120 1.95 21.71 -26.44
C GLY A 120 2.34 22.48 -25.17
N ARG A 121 1.87 23.72 -25.04
CA ARG A 121 2.01 24.56 -23.82
C ARG A 121 1.40 23.92 -22.55
N GLY A 122 0.58 22.86 -22.69
CA GLY A 122 -0.08 22.14 -21.60
C GLY A 122 0.80 21.14 -20.86
N ALA A 123 2.12 21.11 -21.09
CA ALA A 123 3.05 20.32 -20.29
C ALA A 123 3.50 21.03 -19.00
N ARG A 124 3.13 22.30 -18.80
CA ARG A 124 3.61 23.11 -17.67
C ARG A 124 3.12 22.57 -16.33
N GLU A 125 1.83 22.27 -16.21
CA GLU A 125 1.22 21.79 -14.98
C GLU A 125 1.77 20.42 -14.58
N SER A 126 1.92 19.53 -15.55
CA SER A 126 2.61 18.24 -15.38
C SER A 126 4.06 18.43 -14.93
N ALA A 127 4.83 19.34 -15.55
CA ALA A 127 6.20 19.62 -15.14
C ALA A 127 6.28 20.16 -13.69
N LEU A 128 5.33 21.01 -13.29
CA LEU A 128 5.28 21.52 -11.92
C LEU A 128 4.91 20.44 -10.89
N ALA A 129 4.14 19.42 -11.28
CA ALA A 129 3.88 18.26 -10.44
C ALA A 129 5.12 17.36 -10.33
N GLN A 130 5.86 17.17 -11.42
CA GLN A 130 7.15 16.46 -11.44
C GLN A 130 8.19 17.16 -10.57
N ASP A 131 8.35 18.48 -10.71
CA ASP A 131 9.24 19.28 -9.87
C ASP A 131 8.88 19.16 -8.39
N ARG A 132 7.58 19.10 -8.06
CA ARG A 132 7.11 18.91 -6.69
C ARG A 132 7.47 17.54 -6.15
N LEU A 133 7.23 16.46 -6.90
CA LEU A 133 7.60 15.10 -6.50
C LEU A 133 9.11 14.95 -6.34
N LEU A 134 9.90 15.51 -7.26
CA LEU A 134 11.36 15.52 -7.15
C LEU A 134 11.82 16.30 -5.90
N SER A 135 11.19 17.43 -5.61
CA SER A 135 11.46 18.19 -4.38
C SER A 135 11.13 17.37 -3.13
N ASP A 136 10.05 16.58 -3.12
CA ASP A 136 9.69 15.70 -2.00
C ASP A 136 10.77 14.63 -1.77
N ILE A 137 11.25 14.01 -2.84
CA ILE A 137 12.30 12.99 -2.80
C ILE A 137 13.64 13.58 -2.33
N ASN A 138 13.98 14.79 -2.78
CA ASN A 138 15.19 15.48 -2.31
C ASN A 138 15.12 15.78 -0.81
N LEU A 139 13.96 16.21 -0.30
CA LEU A 139 13.76 16.42 1.14
C LEU A 139 13.90 15.11 1.94
N LEU A 140 13.43 13.99 1.38
CA LEU A 140 13.65 12.66 1.96
C LEU A 140 15.15 12.32 2.00
N ALA A 141 15.89 12.60 0.92
CA ALA A 141 17.32 12.34 0.84
C ALA A 141 18.12 13.15 1.87
N ASP A 142 17.83 14.45 2.00
CA ASP A 142 18.46 15.35 2.97
C ASP A 142 18.22 14.87 4.41
N ARG A 143 17.01 14.37 4.66
CA ARG A 143 16.60 13.83 5.95
C ARG A 143 17.33 12.54 6.30
N VAL A 144 17.33 11.56 5.41
CA VAL A 144 18.05 10.28 5.58
C VAL A 144 19.55 10.54 5.78
N GLY A 145 20.14 11.45 4.99
CA GLY A 145 21.52 11.88 5.14
C GLY A 145 21.83 12.54 6.49
N SER A 146 20.90 13.34 7.02
CA SER A 146 21.02 13.99 8.33
C SER A 146 20.91 13.00 9.49
N GLN A 147 20.02 12.01 9.40
CA GLN A 147 19.85 10.96 10.41
C GLN A 147 21.10 10.08 10.55
N LYS A 148 21.65 9.61 9.42
CA LYS A 148 22.85 8.76 9.40
C LYS A 148 24.08 9.45 10.00
N LYS A 149 24.22 10.76 9.79
CA LYS A 149 25.28 11.59 10.42
C LYS A 149 25.11 11.71 11.94
N ARG A 150 23.87 11.74 12.44
CA ARG A 150 23.55 11.94 13.87
C ARG A 150 23.65 10.66 14.69
N PHE A 151 23.19 9.53 14.14
CA PHE A 151 23.02 8.28 14.91
C PHE A 151 24.01 7.17 14.53
N GLY A 152 24.91 7.38 13.56
CA GLY A 152 25.83 6.35 13.07
C GLY A 152 25.11 5.26 12.25
N SER A 153 25.87 4.44 11.53
CA SER A 153 25.35 3.37 10.65
C SER A 153 24.82 2.16 11.43
N GLY A 154 23.92 2.37 12.38
CA GLY A 154 23.53 1.38 13.39
C GLY A 154 22.24 0.59 13.10
N GLN A 155 21.60 0.75 11.94
CA GLN A 155 20.45 -0.08 11.55
C GLN A 155 20.75 -0.77 10.22
N ASP A 156 21.21 -2.02 10.30
CA ASP A 156 21.46 -2.93 9.17
C ASP A 156 20.17 -3.48 8.54
N THR A 157 19.00 -3.08 9.05
CA THR A 157 17.71 -3.44 8.44
C THR A 157 17.47 -2.58 7.22
N ALA A 158 17.30 -3.20 6.04
CA ALA A 158 16.91 -2.49 4.84
C ALA A 158 15.60 -1.72 5.10
N PRO A 159 15.58 -0.38 4.94
CA PRO A 159 14.39 0.40 5.23
C PRO A 159 13.26 -0.03 4.29
N ALA A 160 12.11 -0.37 4.86
CA ALA A 160 10.87 -0.48 4.11
C ALA A 160 10.21 0.90 4.10
N TYR A 161 9.75 1.35 2.93
CA TYR A 161 9.14 2.67 2.81
C TYR A 161 7.94 2.60 1.87
N LYS A 162 6.87 3.31 2.23
CA LYS A 162 5.61 3.30 1.46
C LYS A 162 5.37 4.62 0.74
N ILE A 163 4.79 4.57 -0.44
CA ILE A 163 4.29 5.73 -1.18
C ILE A 163 2.85 5.46 -1.65
N GLN A 164 1.97 6.47 -1.55
CA GLN A 164 0.63 6.37 -2.13
C GLN A 164 0.56 7.02 -3.51
N LEU A 165 -0.13 6.34 -4.42
CA LEU A 165 -0.48 6.80 -5.76
C LEU A 165 -1.96 6.46 -5.99
N VAL A 166 -2.58 7.16 -6.94
CA VAL A 166 -3.93 6.83 -7.41
C VAL A 166 -3.83 5.60 -8.30
N GLY A 167 -4.70 4.62 -8.09
CA GLY A 167 -4.72 3.42 -8.90
C GLY A 167 -5.16 3.71 -10.34
N PRO A 168 -4.74 2.89 -11.32
CA PRO A 168 -4.91 3.21 -12.74
C PRO A 168 -6.37 3.27 -13.20
N LEU A 169 -7.30 2.56 -12.55
CA LEU A 169 -8.71 2.61 -12.94
C LEU A 169 -9.33 3.95 -12.51
N THR A 170 -9.08 4.36 -11.27
CA THR A 170 -9.48 5.67 -10.73
C THR A 170 -8.75 6.80 -11.45
N LEU A 171 -7.48 6.62 -11.81
CA LEU A 171 -6.71 7.58 -12.60
C LEU A 171 -7.35 7.80 -13.97
N ALA A 172 -7.63 6.73 -14.70
CA ALA A 172 -8.31 6.80 -16.00
C ALA A 172 -9.73 7.38 -15.87
N ALA A 173 -10.42 7.13 -14.76
CA ALA A 173 -11.71 7.74 -14.49
C ALA A 173 -11.58 9.25 -14.19
N SER A 174 -10.48 9.71 -13.61
CA SER A 174 -10.30 11.08 -13.14
C SER A 174 -9.69 12.03 -14.17
N ILE A 175 -9.11 11.51 -15.25
CA ILE A 175 -8.48 12.30 -16.31
C ILE A 175 -9.42 12.44 -17.51
N TYR A 176 -9.40 13.62 -18.11
CA TYR A 176 -10.13 13.93 -19.33
C TYR A 176 -9.25 13.82 -20.57
N LEU A 177 -9.85 13.42 -21.69
CA LEU A 177 -9.27 13.49 -23.01
C LEU A 177 -9.36 14.93 -23.56
N PRO A 178 -8.58 15.28 -24.60
CA PRO A 178 -8.75 16.55 -25.31
C PRO A 178 -10.17 16.79 -25.82
N GLY A 179 -10.90 15.71 -26.17
CA GLY A 179 -12.30 15.74 -26.58
C GLY A 179 -13.31 15.95 -25.44
N GLY A 180 -12.84 16.02 -24.20
CA GLY A 180 -13.67 16.24 -23.01
C GLY A 180 -14.26 14.97 -22.40
N GLU A 181 -14.15 13.80 -23.03
CA GLU A 181 -14.55 12.54 -22.37
C GLU A 181 -13.55 12.10 -21.30
N ARG A 182 -13.92 11.16 -20.42
CA ARG A 182 -13.00 10.60 -19.42
C ARG A 182 -12.12 9.54 -20.08
N ALA A 183 -10.85 9.41 -19.68
CA ALA A 183 -9.92 8.47 -20.31
C ALA A 183 -10.42 7.01 -20.26
N ILE A 184 -11.12 6.64 -19.17
CA ILE A 184 -11.71 5.31 -19.00
C ILE A 184 -12.79 4.94 -20.04
N SER A 185 -13.38 5.91 -20.76
CA SER A 185 -14.32 5.59 -21.85
C SER A 185 -13.62 5.14 -23.13
N ASP A 186 -12.32 5.39 -23.27
CA ASP A 186 -11.50 5.01 -24.40
C ASP A 186 -10.48 3.94 -23.98
N ALA A 187 -10.63 2.74 -24.54
CA ALA A 187 -9.75 1.61 -24.23
C ALA A 187 -8.30 1.82 -24.71
N GLY A 188 -8.10 2.61 -25.78
CA GLY A 188 -6.77 3.00 -26.25
C GLY A 188 -6.12 3.96 -25.26
N ALA A 189 -6.81 5.03 -24.89
CA ALA A 189 -6.27 6.01 -23.94
C ALA A 189 -6.03 5.43 -22.54
N SER A 190 -6.90 4.53 -22.07
CA SER A 190 -6.70 3.83 -20.80
C SER A 190 -5.47 2.92 -20.83
N ARG A 191 -5.21 2.26 -21.97
CA ARG A 191 -4.01 1.45 -22.16
C ARG A 191 -2.76 2.31 -22.20
N ASP A 192 -2.78 3.39 -22.97
CA ASP A 192 -1.63 4.30 -23.11
C ASP A 192 -1.28 4.94 -21.75
N LEU A 193 -2.29 5.31 -20.96
CA LEU A 193 -2.11 5.82 -19.60
C LEU A 193 -1.52 4.77 -18.65
N LEU A 194 -1.98 3.52 -18.74
CA LEU A 194 -1.43 2.42 -17.94
C LEU A 194 0.04 2.15 -18.28
N GLU A 195 0.38 2.01 -19.57
CA GLU A 195 1.76 1.76 -19.98
C GLU A 195 2.67 2.95 -19.62
N SER A 196 2.21 4.18 -19.84
CA SER A 196 2.92 5.40 -19.42
C SER A 196 3.21 5.44 -17.91
N PHE A 197 2.25 5.03 -17.09
CA PHE A 197 2.42 4.91 -15.64
C PHE A 197 3.45 3.82 -15.29
N LEU A 198 3.37 2.64 -15.91
CA LEU A 198 4.26 1.52 -15.65
C LEU A 198 5.70 1.77 -16.11
N GLU A 199 5.90 2.51 -17.19
CA GLU A 199 7.21 2.94 -17.67
C GLU A 199 7.88 3.91 -16.72
N GLY A 200 7.15 4.93 -16.26
CA GLY A 200 7.72 5.95 -15.38
C GLY A 200 7.95 5.50 -13.94
N LEU A 201 7.27 4.44 -13.47
CA LEU A 201 7.48 3.87 -12.13
C LEU A 201 8.95 3.52 -11.87
N GLU A 202 9.65 2.89 -12.82
CA GLU A 202 11.04 2.45 -12.64
C GLU A 202 11.95 3.62 -12.25
N ARG A 203 11.91 4.70 -13.02
CA ARG A 203 12.69 5.93 -12.78
C ARG A 203 12.43 6.53 -11.40
N TRP A 204 11.16 6.62 -10.99
CA TRP A 204 10.80 7.24 -9.72
C TRP A 204 11.11 6.34 -8.51
N MET A 205 10.97 5.02 -8.65
CA MET A 205 11.34 4.09 -7.60
C MET A 205 12.85 4.04 -7.38
N ASP A 206 13.66 4.13 -8.44
CA ASP A 206 15.11 4.24 -8.31
C ASP A 206 15.53 5.55 -7.64
N SER A 207 14.89 6.66 -8.01
CA SER A 207 15.09 7.95 -7.34
C SER A 207 14.78 7.88 -5.83
N LEU A 208 13.73 7.14 -5.44
CA LEU A 208 13.39 6.88 -4.04
C LEU A 208 14.42 6.00 -3.34
N ARG A 209 14.91 4.93 -3.99
CA ARG A 209 15.97 4.06 -3.42
C ARG A 209 17.26 4.82 -3.19
N GLU A 210 17.61 5.71 -4.12
CA GLU A 210 18.76 6.61 -4.00
C GLU A 210 18.58 7.58 -2.83
N ALA A 211 17.40 8.21 -2.70
CA ALA A 211 17.09 9.10 -1.57
C ALA A 211 17.15 8.38 -0.21
N LEU A 212 16.69 7.12 -0.16
CA LEU A 212 16.79 6.26 1.02
C LEU A 212 18.22 5.74 1.27
N GLN A 213 19.17 5.99 0.36
CA GLN A 213 20.55 5.48 0.39
C GLN A 213 20.60 3.95 0.57
N ALA A 214 19.59 3.27 0.05
CA ALA A 214 19.36 1.84 0.24
C ALA A 214 18.93 1.21 -1.09
N PRO A 215 19.88 0.68 -1.88
CA PRO A 215 19.59 0.11 -3.19
C PRO A 215 18.61 -1.08 -3.16
N ARG A 216 18.50 -1.75 -2.01
CA ARG A 216 17.60 -2.90 -1.77
C ARG A 216 16.42 -2.55 -0.86
N ALA A 217 16.10 -1.26 -0.69
CA ALA A 217 14.93 -0.86 0.06
C ALA A 217 13.67 -1.48 -0.55
N LEU A 218 12.85 -2.10 0.29
CA LEU A 218 11.54 -2.60 -0.13
C LEU A 218 10.60 -1.39 -0.20
N ILE A 219 10.20 -1.01 -1.40
CA ILE A 219 9.24 0.07 -1.61
C ILE A 219 7.85 -0.53 -1.74
N ALA A 220 6.96 -0.15 -0.84
CA ALA A 220 5.54 -0.47 -0.93
C ALA A 220 4.81 0.66 -1.67
N VAL A 221 4.13 0.34 -2.76
CA VAL A 221 3.31 1.32 -3.51
C VAL A 221 1.85 1.00 -3.24
N GLN A 222 1.18 1.93 -2.57
CA GLN A 222 -0.26 1.87 -2.32
C GLN A 222 -1.01 2.51 -3.49
N LEU A 223 -1.79 1.72 -4.21
CA LEU A 223 -2.67 2.19 -5.29
C LEU A 223 -4.08 2.40 -4.73
N ASP A 224 -4.53 3.66 -4.67
CA ASP A 224 -5.85 4.04 -4.16
C ASP A 224 -6.91 4.03 -5.27
N GLU A 225 -7.90 3.15 -5.13
CA GLU A 225 -8.97 2.93 -6.09
C GLU A 225 -10.34 3.37 -5.54
N SER A 226 -10.41 4.62 -5.10
CA SER A 226 -11.60 5.24 -4.52
C SER A 226 -12.84 5.22 -5.42
N GLU A 227 -12.68 5.17 -6.76
CA GLU A 227 -13.80 5.15 -7.71
C GLU A 227 -14.21 3.73 -8.13
N PHE A 228 -13.61 2.68 -7.54
CA PHE A 228 -13.78 1.31 -8.02
C PHE A 228 -15.21 0.80 -7.96
N GLN A 229 -15.92 1.05 -6.84
CA GLN A 229 -17.35 0.72 -6.72
C GLN A 229 -18.19 1.41 -7.81
N ARG A 230 -17.92 2.69 -8.07
CA ARG A 230 -18.68 3.48 -9.07
C ARG A 230 -18.39 3.04 -10.50
N LEU A 231 -17.17 2.61 -10.77
CA LEU A 231 -16.76 2.00 -12.04
C LEU A 231 -17.42 0.63 -12.27
N MET A 232 -17.51 -0.21 -11.23
CA MET A 232 -18.25 -1.47 -11.30
C MET A 232 -19.75 -1.25 -11.50
N GLU A 233 -20.32 -0.21 -10.87
CA GLU A 233 -21.73 0.16 -11.02
C GLU A 233 -22.05 0.85 -12.35
N GLY A 234 -21.05 1.42 -13.04
CA GLY A 234 -21.29 2.31 -14.17
C GLY A 234 -22.03 3.59 -13.75
N SER A 235 -21.77 4.10 -12.55
CA SER A 235 -22.48 5.27 -11.98
C SER A 235 -21.73 6.59 -12.14
N ILE A 236 -20.56 6.58 -12.78
CA ILE A 236 -19.80 7.81 -13.07
C ILE A 236 -20.43 8.52 -14.27
N PRO A 237 -20.86 9.79 -14.13
CA PRO A 237 -21.47 10.53 -15.23
C PRO A 237 -20.44 10.88 -16.32
N THR A 238 -20.90 10.84 -17.57
CA THR A 238 -20.22 11.45 -18.71
C THR A 238 -20.26 12.98 -18.59
N VAL A 239 -19.45 13.69 -19.38
CA VAL A 239 -19.42 15.16 -19.35
C VAL A 239 -20.74 15.82 -19.74
N SER A 240 -21.56 15.14 -20.55
CA SER A 240 -22.93 15.59 -20.84
C SER A 240 -23.87 15.55 -19.62
N GLY A 241 -23.54 14.77 -18.59
CA GLY A 241 -24.39 14.51 -17.42
C GLY A 241 -25.63 13.65 -17.71
N ILE A 242 -25.94 13.38 -18.98
CA ILE A 242 -27.14 12.62 -19.40
C ILE A 242 -26.91 11.12 -19.31
N ARG A 243 -25.69 10.67 -19.60
CA ARG A 243 -25.30 9.26 -19.58
C ARG A 243 -24.23 9.03 -18.53
N SER A 244 -24.14 7.80 -18.06
CA SER A 244 -23.02 7.31 -17.24
C SER A 244 -22.09 6.42 -18.05
N LEU A 245 -20.87 6.27 -17.55
CA LEU A 245 -19.89 5.34 -18.08
C LEU A 245 -20.39 3.90 -17.97
N SER A 246 -19.92 3.04 -18.88
CA SER A 246 -20.27 1.62 -18.84
C SER A 246 -19.64 0.95 -17.62
N ALA A 247 -20.38 0.02 -17.00
CA ALA A 247 -19.87 -0.79 -15.92
C ALA A 247 -18.65 -1.62 -16.36
N LEU A 248 -17.58 -1.58 -15.57
CA LEU A 248 -16.37 -2.37 -15.82
C LEU A 248 -16.66 -3.86 -15.66
N GLN A 249 -16.15 -4.64 -16.61
CA GLN A 249 -16.27 -6.09 -16.58
C GLN A 249 -15.17 -6.72 -15.71
N PRO A 250 -15.46 -7.84 -15.00
CA PRO A 250 -14.48 -8.49 -14.13
C PRO A 250 -13.14 -8.82 -14.76
N HIS A 251 -13.17 -9.30 -16.00
CA HIS A 251 -11.95 -9.67 -16.73
C HIS A 251 -11.04 -8.47 -17.00
N TYR A 252 -11.59 -7.26 -17.17
CA TYR A 252 -10.82 -6.08 -17.52
C TYR A 252 -9.93 -5.64 -16.36
N TYR A 253 -10.50 -5.41 -15.17
CA TYR A 253 -9.70 -5.00 -14.02
C TYR A 253 -8.75 -6.12 -13.56
N GLN A 254 -9.12 -7.40 -13.69
CA GLN A 254 -8.22 -8.52 -13.40
C GLN A 254 -7.00 -8.54 -14.32
N GLN A 255 -7.17 -8.22 -15.61
CA GLN A 255 -6.06 -8.11 -16.56
C GLN A 255 -5.16 -6.91 -16.22
N VAL A 256 -5.74 -5.76 -15.90
CA VAL A 256 -5.00 -4.56 -15.50
C VAL A 256 -4.12 -4.85 -14.27
N TYR A 257 -4.68 -5.42 -13.21
CA TYR A 257 -3.89 -5.69 -12.01
C TYR A 257 -2.90 -6.85 -12.15
N ARG A 258 -3.18 -7.83 -13.02
CA ARG A 258 -2.17 -8.84 -13.37
C ARG A 258 -0.94 -8.17 -14.00
N ARG A 259 -1.16 -7.29 -14.99
CA ARG A 259 -0.07 -6.55 -15.65
C ARG A 259 0.72 -5.69 -14.67
N ILE A 260 0.04 -5.04 -13.73
CA ILE A 260 0.68 -4.26 -12.66
C ILE A 260 1.50 -5.17 -11.73
N SER A 261 0.95 -6.31 -11.31
CA SER A 261 1.66 -7.24 -10.42
C SER A 261 2.92 -7.82 -11.07
N GLU A 262 2.88 -8.13 -12.38
CA GLU A 262 4.04 -8.57 -13.15
C GLU A 262 5.13 -7.49 -13.12
N ARG A 263 4.77 -6.24 -13.44
CA ARG A 263 5.73 -5.13 -13.46
C ARG A 263 6.28 -4.79 -12.08
N PHE A 264 5.45 -4.90 -11.03
CA PHE A 264 5.89 -4.70 -9.65
C PHE A 264 6.85 -5.79 -9.20
N ALA A 265 6.63 -7.05 -9.62
CA ALA A 265 7.55 -8.15 -9.34
C ALA A 265 8.91 -7.92 -10.01
N GLU A 266 8.93 -7.51 -11.29
CA GLU A 266 10.17 -7.15 -12.01
C GLU A 266 10.97 -6.05 -11.28
N LEU A 267 10.28 -5.05 -10.75
CA LEU A 267 10.89 -3.92 -10.06
C LEU A 267 11.13 -4.18 -8.57
N ASN A 268 10.83 -5.37 -8.03
CA ASN A 268 10.90 -5.70 -6.60
C ASN A 268 10.15 -4.68 -5.71
N LEU A 269 8.90 -4.39 -6.08
CA LEU A 269 7.98 -3.50 -5.36
C LEU A 269 6.90 -4.33 -4.66
N GLN A 270 6.46 -3.88 -3.50
CA GLN A 270 5.29 -4.44 -2.82
C GLN A 270 4.03 -3.68 -3.25
N LEU A 271 3.06 -4.37 -3.86
CA LEU A 271 1.77 -3.78 -4.21
C LEU A 271 0.84 -3.79 -2.99
N ILE A 272 0.29 -2.62 -2.62
CA ILE A 272 -0.83 -2.48 -1.69
C ILE A 272 -2.01 -1.91 -2.48
N LEU A 273 -3.03 -2.70 -2.76
CA LEU A 273 -4.21 -2.24 -3.48
C LEU A 273 -5.30 -1.81 -2.48
N ASP A 274 -5.61 -0.52 -2.46
CA ASP A 274 -6.66 0.05 -1.61
C ASP A 274 -8.01 0.06 -2.35
N VAL A 275 -8.89 -0.81 -1.87
CA VAL A 275 -10.27 -1.01 -2.35
C VAL A 275 -11.29 -0.61 -1.28
N ASP A 276 -10.89 0.22 -0.31
CA ASP A 276 -11.80 0.67 0.74
C ASP A 276 -13.06 1.33 0.15
N GLY A 277 -14.20 1.03 0.77
CA GLY A 277 -15.51 1.47 0.26
C GLY A 277 -16.06 0.65 -0.92
N THR A 278 -15.32 -0.34 -1.43
CA THR A 278 -15.83 -1.29 -2.43
C THR A 278 -16.52 -2.47 -1.75
N ALA A 279 -17.70 -2.84 -2.25
CA ALA A 279 -18.45 -3.97 -1.69
C ALA A 279 -17.80 -5.32 -2.04
N LEU A 280 -17.51 -6.17 -1.05
CA LEU A 280 -16.83 -7.46 -1.24
C LEU A 280 -17.77 -8.65 -1.10
N LYS A 281 -17.54 -9.71 -1.89
CA LYS A 281 -18.15 -11.02 -1.66
C LYS A 281 -17.55 -11.69 -0.40
N PRO A 282 -18.33 -12.46 0.39
CA PRO A 282 -19.75 -12.75 0.21
C PRO A 282 -20.64 -11.62 0.73
N VAL A 283 -21.46 -11.03 -0.14
CA VAL A 283 -22.59 -10.21 0.33
C VAL A 283 -23.76 -11.16 0.50
N GLN A 284 -24.12 -11.50 1.74
CA GLN A 284 -25.49 -11.95 2.00
C GLN A 284 -26.39 -10.78 1.65
N GLU A 285 -26.95 -10.81 0.43
CA GLU A 285 -27.93 -9.84 -0.02
C GLU A 285 -29.00 -9.74 1.07
N LEU A 286 -29.10 -8.57 1.69
CA LEU A 286 -30.38 -8.18 2.24
C LEU A 286 -31.32 -8.24 1.04
N LYS A 287 -32.21 -9.23 0.99
CA LYS A 287 -33.28 -9.42 -0.02
C LYS A 287 -34.22 -8.20 -0.17
N LEU A 288 -33.87 -7.08 0.45
CA LEU A 288 -34.55 -5.81 0.56
C LEU A 288 -33.95 -4.72 -0.36
N LEU A 289 -32.81 -4.98 -1.03
CA LEU A 289 -32.32 -4.06 -2.05
C LEU A 289 -33.13 -4.22 -3.34
N SER A 290 -33.71 -3.11 -3.80
CA SER A 290 -34.53 -3.04 -5.01
C SER A 290 -33.76 -3.24 -6.31
N GLN A 291 -32.42 -3.15 -6.28
CA GLN A 291 -31.53 -3.46 -7.40
C GLN A 291 -30.24 -4.12 -6.91
N PRO A 292 -29.75 -5.20 -7.57
CA PRO A 292 -28.47 -5.82 -7.22
C PRO A 292 -27.34 -4.84 -7.54
N ARG A 293 -26.55 -4.48 -6.53
CA ARG A 293 -25.31 -3.71 -6.74
C ARG A 293 -24.16 -4.69 -7.01
N PRO A 294 -23.27 -4.40 -7.97
CA PRO A 294 -22.13 -5.25 -8.25
C PRO A 294 -21.20 -5.28 -7.03
N THR A 295 -20.65 -6.47 -6.79
CA THR A 295 -19.74 -6.76 -5.69
C THR A 295 -18.43 -7.30 -6.24
N LEU A 296 -17.33 -6.89 -5.62
CA LEU A 296 -16.00 -7.31 -5.99
C LEU A 296 -15.72 -8.71 -5.46
N ASP A 297 -15.23 -9.55 -6.36
CA ASP A 297 -14.66 -10.84 -6.00
C ASP A 297 -13.18 -10.64 -5.63
N ALA A 298 -12.92 -10.26 -4.38
CA ALA A 298 -11.57 -9.96 -3.90
C ALA A 298 -10.63 -11.17 -4.03
N LEU A 299 -11.16 -12.39 -3.83
CA LEU A 299 -10.38 -13.62 -3.97
C LEU A 299 -9.95 -13.84 -5.43
N ALA A 300 -10.87 -13.67 -6.39
CA ALA A 300 -10.52 -13.77 -7.81
C ALA A 300 -9.50 -12.70 -8.21
N LEU A 301 -9.62 -11.48 -7.67
CA LEU A 301 -8.67 -10.40 -7.92
C LEU A 301 -7.29 -10.72 -7.36
N VAL A 302 -7.18 -11.16 -6.10
CA VAL A 302 -5.90 -11.58 -5.50
C VAL A 302 -5.28 -12.72 -6.29
N LYS A 303 -6.07 -13.72 -6.70
CA LYS A 303 -5.57 -14.81 -7.54
C LYS A 303 -5.04 -14.32 -8.89
N ALA A 304 -5.68 -13.31 -9.49
CA ALA A 304 -5.23 -12.73 -10.75
C ALA A 304 -3.92 -11.94 -10.62
N MET A 305 -3.64 -11.38 -9.43
CA MET A 305 -2.42 -10.63 -9.08
C MET A 305 -1.26 -11.51 -8.58
N ARG A 306 -1.46 -12.83 -8.43
CA ARG A 306 -0.39 -13.71 -7.97
C ARG A 306 0.64 -13.92 -9.07
N VAL A 307 1.90 -13.65 -8.71
CA VAL A 307 3.09 -13.90 -9.52
C VAL A 307 3.98 -14.87 -8.74
N GLU A 308 4.52 -15.90 -9.40
CA GLU A 308 5.25 -17.00 -8.73
C GLU A 308 6.52 -16.52 -7.99
N ASP A 309 7.22 -15.52 -8.55
CA ASP A 309 8.48 -14.98 -8.01
C ASP A 309 8.34 -13.56 -7.43
N GLY A 310 7.12 -13.07 -7.24
CA GLY A 310 6.83 -11.69 -6.82
C GLY A 310 6.70 -11.50 -5.31
N ALA A 311 6.94 -10.27 -4.83
CA ALA A 311 6.57 -9.88 -3.48
C ALA A 311 5.05 -10.07 -3.25
N PRO A 312 4.61 -10.48 -2.05
CA PRO A 312 3.19 -10.72 -1.78
C PRO A 312 2.39 -9.44 -1.97
N CYS A 313 1.33 -9.53 -2.77
CA CYS A 313 0.37 -8.45 -2.94
C CYS A 313 -0.50 -8.34 -1.67
N ALA A 314 -0.68 -7.11 -1.19
CA ALA A 314 -1.54 -6.81 -0.07
C ALA A 314 -2.81 -6.06 -0.53
N LEU A 315 -3.93 -6.33 0.14
CA LEU A 315 -5.15 -5.53 -0.02
C LEU A 315 -5.36 -4.63 1.19
N LEU A 316 -5.74 -3.39 0.96
CA LEU A 316 -6.22 -2.49 1.99
C LEU A 316 -7.74 -2.39 1.88
N LEU A 317 -8.44 -2.77 2.95
CA LEU A 317 -9.90 -2.73 2.99
C LEU A 317 -10.41 -2.55 4.42
N HIS A 318 -11.46 -1.76 4.60
CA HIS A 318 -12.16 -1.67 5.88
C HIS A 318 -13.29 -2.73 5.92
N PRO A 319 -13.29 -3.67 6.88
CA PRO A 319 -14.29 -4.75 6.94
C PRO A 319 -15.73 -4.22 7.00
N ASP A 320 -16.00 -3.22 7.84
CA ASP A 320 -17.35 -2.66 7.96
C ASP A 320 -17.81 -1.78 6.77
N ARG A 321 -16.89 -1.24 5.96
CA ARG A 321 -17.22 -0.44 4.76
C ARG A 321 -17.33 -1.32 3.50
N ALA A 322 -16.71 -2.49 3.52
CA ALA A 322 -16.78 -3.52 2.48
C ALA A 322 -18.19 -4.16 2.33
N ARG A 323 -19.15 -3.82 3.19
CA ARG A 323 -20.51 -4.33 3.14
C ARG A 323 -21.47 -3.34 2.49
N LEU A 324 -22.30 -3.82 1.55
CA LEU A 324 -23.41 -3.04 1.01
C LEU A 324 -24.43 -2.73 2.11
N LYS A 325 -24.57 -1.45 2.47
CA LYS A 325 -25.62 -0.96 3.37
C LYS A 325 -26.86 -0.65 2.55
N GLY A 326 -27.99 -1.30 2.87
CA GLY A 326 -29.28 -0.96 2.29
C GLY A 326 -29.84 0.37 2.81
N PRO A 327 -30.84 0.97 2.13
CA PRO A 327 -31.52 2.14 2.64
C PRO A 327 -32.16 1.82 4.00
N GLY A 328 -31.83 2.60 5.04
CA GLY A 328 -32.34 2.40 6.40
C GLY A 328 -31.54 1.42 7.28
N THR A 329 -30.37 0.95 6.85
CA THR A 329 -29.51 0.12 7.71
C THR A 329 -28.94 0.97 8.85
N LEU A 330 -29.15 0.54 10.10
CA LEU A 330 -28.60 1.18 11.30
C LEU A 330 -27.07 1.30 11.15
N GLN A 331 -26.51 2.47 11.51
CA GLN A 331 -25.06 2.62 11.61
C GLN A 331 -24.56 1.73 12.75
N VAL A 332 -24.01 0.58 12.38
CA VAL A 332 -23.34 -0.31 13.32
C VAL A 332 -22.01 0.35 13.70
N PRO A 333 -21.66 0.44 15.00
CA PRO A 333 -20.35 0.93 15.42
C PRO A 333 -19.23 0.09 14.79
N PRO A 334 -18.06 0.67 14.49
CA PRO A 334 -16.95 -0.08 13.92
C PRO A 334 -16.61 -1.28 14.81
N LEU A 335 -16.17 -2.37 14.19
CA LEU A 335 -15.76 -3.60 14.88
C LEU A 335 -16.89 -4.24 15.71
N SER A 336 -18.11 -4.29 15.21
CA SER A 336 -19.23 -4.88 15.98
C SER A 336 -19.90 -6.10 15.35
N ASP A 337 -19.74 -6.34 14.06
CA ASP A 337 -20.43 -7.43 13.35
C ASP A 337 -19.39 -8.44 12.84
N PRO A 338 -19.36 -9.69 13.37
CA PRO A 338 -18.44 -10.73 12.88
C PRO A 338 -18.60 -11.01 11.39
N ARG A 339 -19.80 -10.76 10.83
CA ARG A 339 -20.07 -10.99 9.41
C ARG A 339 -19.31 -10.04 8.49
N SER A 340 -18.94 -8.84 8.97
CA SER A 340 -18.14 -7.90 8.17
C SER A 340 -16.70 -8.38 7.98
N TRP A 341 -16.28 -9.37 8.79
CA TRP A 341 -14.96 -9.98 8.76
C TRP A 341 -14.90 -11.29 7.94
N GLU A 342 -16.03 -11.82 7.45
CA GLU A 342 -16.04 -13.00 6.58
C GLU A 342 -15.17 -12.83 5.31
N PRO A 343 -15.22 -11.68 4.58
CA PRO A 343 -14.32 -11.47 3.44
C PRO A 343 -12.84 -11.41 3.85
N VAL A 344 -12.54 -10.84 5.03
CA VAL A 344 -11.18 -10.78 5.59
C VAL A 344 -10.66 -12.19 5.84
N ALA A 345 -11.47 -13.05 6.46
CA ALA A 345 -11.08 -14.42 6.73
C ALA A 345 -10.82 -15.23 5.46
N GLN A 346 -11.70 -15.14 4.46
CA GLN A 346 -11.50 -15.83 3.18
C GLN A 346 -10.22 -15.40 2.47
N LEU A 347 -9.85 -14.12 2.57
CA LEU A 347 -8.61 -13.60 2.00
C LEU A 347 -7.37 -14.12 2.75
N LEU A 348 -7.42 -14.19 4.09
CA LEU A 348 -6.35 -14.72 4.92
C LEU A 348 -6.15 -16.22 4.75
N GLU A 349 -7.24 -16.99 4.67
CA GLU A 349 -7.21 -18.43 4.33
C GLU A 349 -6.60 -18.67 2.95
N ALA A 350 -6.86 -17.76 2.01
CA ALA A 350 -6.23 -17.80 0.71
C ALA A 350 -4.73 -17.44 0.77
N GLN A 351 -4.18 -17.00 1.90
CA GLN A 351 -2.81 -16.48 2.07
C GLN A 351 -2.57 -15.10 1.44
N ALA A 352 -3.59 -14.22 1.43
CA ALA A 352 -3.41 -12.81 1.07
C ALA A 352 -2.85 -12.01 2.26
N GLN A 353 -2.06 -10.97 1.98
CA GLN A 353 -1.70 -9.97 2.99
C GLN A 353 -2.77 -8.87 3.05
N LEU A 354 -3.07 -8.36 4.24
CA LEU A 354 -4.13 -7.38 4.44
C LEU A 354 -3.65 -6.18 5.25
N TRP A 355 -4.16 -5.01 4.91
CA TRP A 355 -4.05 -3.80 5.71
C TRP A 355 -5.45 -3.32 6.12
N LEU A 356 -5.67 -3.17 7.42
CA LEU A 356 -6.97 -2.87 8.00
C LEU A 356 -6.95 -1.46 8.62
N PRO A 357 -7.63 -0.48 8.00
CA PRO A 357 -7.78 0.87 8.56
C PRO A 357 -8.88 0.89 9.62
N VAL A 358 -8.67 0.21 10.75
CA VAL A 358 -9.69 -0.01 11.78
C VAL A 358 -9.39 0.67 13.11
N VAL A 359 -8.21 1.28 13.24
CA VAL A 359 -7.81 1.94 14.48
C VAL A 359 -8.43 3.34 14.55
N THR A 360 -9.23 3.54 15.58
CA THR A 360 -9.97 4.78 15.85
C THR A 360 -9.34 5.56 17.01
N SER A 361 -9.99 6.64 17.43
CA SER A 361 -9.65 7.41 18.63
C SER A 361 -10.06 6.75 19.95
N ALA A 362 -10.70 5.57 19.92
CA ALA A 362 -11.05 4.81 21.13
C ALA A 362 -9.81 4.33 21.91
N ARG A 363 -10.01 3.86 23.15
CA ARG A 363 -8.91 3.36 23.98
C ARG A 363 -8.32 2.08 23.38
N VAL A 364 -6.99 2.02 23.31
CA VAL A 364 -6.25 0.90 22.71
C VAL A 364 -6.66 -0.47 23.30
N PRO A 365 -6.76 -0.66 24.62
CA PRO A 365 -7.14 -1.97 25.18
C PRO A 365 -8.54 -2.44 24.75
N ASP A 366 -9.49 -1.51 24.62
CA ASP A 366 -10.86 -1.84 24.22
C ASP A 366 -10.92 -2.23 22.74
N GLN A 367 -10.17 -1.53 21.90
CA GLN A 367 -10.03 -1.84 20.47
C GLN A 367 -9.37 -3.19 20.25
N VAL A 368 -8.25 -3.47 20.93
CA VAL A 368 -7.50 -4.72 20.80
C VAL A 368 -8.33 -5.92 21.24
N ARG A 369 -9.01 -5.83 22.39
CA ARG A 369 -9.92 -6.88 22.86
C ARG A 369 -11.01 -7.19 21.82
N ARG A 370 -11.55 -6.15 21.19
CA ARG A 370 -12.62 -6.28 20.22
C ARG A 370 -12.15 -6.84 18.88
N LEU A 371 -10.99 -6.39 18.41
CA LEU A 371 -10.34 -6.95 17.22
C LEU A 371 -10.04 -8.44 17.41
N TYR A 372 -9.44 -8.79 18.55
CA TYR A 372 -9.07 -10.17 18.85
C TYR A 372 -10.30 -11.06 19.10
N SER A 373 -11.38 -10.53 19.70
CA SER A 373 -12.63 -11.30 19.83
C SER A 373 -13.25 -11.60 18.47
N LEU A 374 -13.33 -10.61 17.57
CA LEU A 374 -13.84 -10.79 16.22
C LEU A 374 -12.98 -11.79 15.43
N TRP A 375 -11.66 -11.69 15.56
CA TRP A 375 -10.72 -12.63 14.94
C TRP A 375 -11.03 -14.09 15.32
N ARG A 376 -11.24 -14.33 16.62
CA ARG A 376 -11.61 -15.66 17.13
C ARG A 376 -13.02 -16.10 16.75
N GLU A 377 -13.98 -15.18 16.73
CA GLU A 377 -15.37 -15.47 16.36
C GLU A 377 -15.51 -15.89 14.89
N VAL A 378 -14.67 -15.36 14.01
CA VAL A 378 -14.63 -15.75 12.59
C VAL A 378 -13.79 -17.02 12.38
N GLY A 379 -13.08 -17.49 13.42
CA GLY A 379 -12.34 -18.75 13.42
C GLY A 379 -10.92 -18.64 12.87
N LEU A 380 -10.33 -17.43 12.84
CA LEU A 380 -8.97 -17.22 12.38
C LEU A 380 -7.93 -17.61 13.43
N ASP A 381 -6.81 -18.17 12.96
CA ASP A 381 -5.71 -18.58 13.82
C ASP A 381 -4.85 -17.37 14.24
N PRO A 382 -4.34 -17.31 15.49
CA PRO A 382 -3.48 -16.21 15.92
C PRO A 382 -2.21 -16.03 15.08
N THR A 383 -1.65 -17.10 14.52
CA THR A 383 -0.45 -17.02 13.66
C THR A 383 -0.71 -16.24 12.37
N GLN A 384 -1.96 -16.22 11.88
CA GLN A 384 -2.35 -15.47 10.68
C GLN A 384 -2.31 -13.95 10.89
N LEU A 385 -2.15 -13.46 12.14
CA LEU A 385 -1.95 -12.04 12.42
C LEU A 385 -0.70 -11.49 11.72
N SER A 386 0.32 -12.33 11.46
CA SER A 386 1.53 -11.97 10.70
C SER A 386 1.26 -11.47 9.28
N ALA A 387 0.11 -11.83 8.71
CA ALA A 387 -0.32 -11.38 7.39
C ALA A 387 -1.11 -10.05 7.43
N VAL A 388 -1.35 -9.49 8.61
CA VAL A 388 -2.18 -8.29 8.82
C VAL A 388 -1.34 -7.11 9.30
N GLY A 389 -1.58 -5.96 8.68
CA GLY A 389 -1.15 -4.66 9.15
C GLY A 389 -2.33 -3.79 9.56
N LEU A 390 -2.14 -2.97 10.59
CA LEU A 390 -3.12 -1.99 11.05
C LEU A 390 -2.82 -0.60 10.49
N MET A 391 -3.88 0.13 10.20
CA MET A 391 -3.85 1.53 9.77
C MET A 391 -4.91 2.34 10.54
N PRO A 392 -4.78 3.67 10.61
CA PRO A 392 -5.83 4.52 11.16
C PRO A 392 -7.07 4.50 10.25
N ASP A 393 -8.26 4.56 10.86
CA ASP A 393 -9.56 4.65 10.15
C ASP A 393 -9.82 6.05 9.56
N GLU A 394 -9.19 7.07 10.15
CA GLU A 394 -9.35 8.47 9.79
C GLU A 394 -8.69 8.77 8.43
N ARG A 395 -9.51 8.89 7.37
CA ARG A 395 -9.08 9.54 6.12
C ARG A 395 -9.17 11.05 6.31
N ILE A 396 -8.05 11.76 6.18
CA ILE A 396 -8.07 13.20 6.02
C ILE A 396 -8.69 13.46 4.64
N GLN A 397 -9.90 14.01 4.58
CA GLN A 397 -10.61 14.16 3.32
C GLN A 397 -9.95 15.23 2.46
N SER A 398 -9.28 14.79 1.40
CA SER A 398 -8.71 15.64 0.36
C SER A 398 -9.61 15.63 -0.89
N GLY A 399 -10.85 16.14 -0.77
CA GLY A 399 -11.81 16.18 -1.89
C GLY A 399 -13.02 17.10 -1.59
N SER A 400 -13.56 17.73 -2.64
CA SER A 400 -14.51 18.86 -2.56
C SER A 400 -15.64 18.68 -1.55
N VAL A 401 -15.53 19.36 -0.42
CA VAL A 401 -16.62 19.49 0.53
C VAL A 401 -17.72 20.36 -0.11
N PRO A 402 -18.99 19.92 -0.15
CA PRO A 402 -20.09 20.82 -0.49
C PRO A 402 -20.04 22.02 0.46
N ALA A 403 -20.12 23.23 -0.07
CA ALA A 403 -20.09 24.45 0.73
C ALA A 403 -21.14 24.36 1.86
N GLY A 404 -20.68 24.14 3.10
CA GLY A 404 -21.57 24.03 4.27
C GLY A 404 -21.12 23.09 5.41
N MET A 405 -20.19 22.16 5.20
CA MET A 405 -19.67 21.31 6.29
C MET A 405 -18.21 21.68 6.59
N THR A 406 -17.94 22.25 7.76
CA THR A 406 -16.57 22.42 8.24
C THR A 406 -16.04 21.04 8.63
N SER A 407 -15.27 20.39 7.76
CA SER A 407 -14.37 19.32 8.22
C SER A 407 -13.43 19.96 9.24
N ALA A 408 -13.48 19.53 10.50
CA ALA A 408 -12.49 19.96 11.48
C ALA A 408 -11.11 19.64 10.89
N ALA A 409 -10.29 20.66 10.69
CA ALA A 409 -8.93 20.46 10.19
C ALA A 409 -8.20 19.61 11.24
N VAL A 410 -7.91 18.35 10.90
CA VAL A 410 -7.15 17.45 11.78
C VAL A 410 -5.81 18.12 12.07
N SER A 411 -5.45 18.26 13.34
CA SER A 411 -4.17 18.89 13.70
C SER A 411 -3.00 17.93 13.49
N MET A 412 -1.79 18.47 13.31
CA MET A 412 -0.56 17.65 13.25
C MET A 412 -0.36 16.78 14.50
N LEU A 413 -0.78 17.28 15.67
CA LEU A 413 -0.72 16.52 16.91
C LEU A 413 -1.70 15.34 16.91
N ASP A 414 -2.94 15.56 16.44
CA ASP A 414 -3.95 14.50 16.37
C ASP A 414 -3.55 13.41 15.38
N ALA A 415 -2.99 13.80 14.23
CA ALA A 415 -2.47 12.87 13.23
C ALA A 415 -1.29 12.05 13.78
N THR A 416 -0.35 12.70 14.49
CA THR A 416 0.77 12.00 15.16
C THR A 416 0.25 11.03 16.22
N ALA A 417 -0.68 11.48 17.08
CA ALA A 417 -1.29 10.66 18.10
C ALA A 417 -2.07 9.47 17.49
N SER A 418 -2.66 9.65 16.30
CA SER A 418 -3.30 8.56 15.58
C SER A 418 -2.31 7.50 15.13
N LEU A 419 -1.13 7.89 14.63
CA LEU A 419 -0.08 6.94 14.28
C LEU A 419 0.46 6.20 15.51
N ALA A 420 0.69 6.93 16.61
CA ALA A 420 1.10 6.33 17.89
C ALA A 420 0.07 5.31 18.41
N ARG A 421 -1.24 5.60 18.29
CA ARG A 421 -2.29 4.65 18.66
C ARG A 421 -2.25 3.38 17.80
N VAL A 422 -1.96 3.49 16.51
CA VAL A 422 -1.90 2.34 15.60
C VAL A 422 -0.73 1.44 15.96
N THR A 423 0.43 2.00 16.30
CA THR A 423 1.62 1.23 16.68
C THR A 423 1.42 0.55 18.05
N GLU A 424 0.78 1.25 18.99
CA GLU A 424 0.39 0.67 20.28
C GLU A 424 -0.64 -0.46 20.11
N CYS A 425 -1.66 -0.28 19.26
CA CYS A 425 -2.63 -1.33 18.93
C CYS A 425 -1.96 -2.54 18.28
N ALA A 426 -1.04 -2.33 17.32
CA ALA A 426 -0.34 -3.41 16.65
C ALA A 426 0.52 -4.22 17.64
N ARG A 427 1.22 -3.55 18.55
CA ARG A 427 2.01 -4.21 19.61
C ARG A 427 1.11 -5.00 20.56
N ALA A 428 0.07 -4.37 21.09
CA ALA A 428 -0.84 -5.02 22.03
C ALA A 428 -1.62 -6.20 21.40
N LEU A 429 -1.94 -6.13 20.09
CA LEU A 429 -2.56 -7.22 19.36
C LEU A 429 -1.58 -8.39 19.14
N ALA A 430 -0.30 -8.09 18.86
CA ALA A 430 0.75 -9.11 18.78
C ALA A 430 0.96 -9.82 20.13
N GLU A 431 0.88 -9.10 21.25
CA GLU A 431 0.96 -9.68 22.60
C GLU A 431 -0.22 -10.59 22.95
N CYS A 432 -1.40 -10.40 22.33
CA CYS A 432 -2.55 -11.29 22.52
C CYS A 432 -2.44 -12.60 21.72
N ALA A 433 -1.51 -12.67 20.77
CA ALA A 433 -1.35 -13.80 19.85
C ALA A 433 -0.30 -14.82 20.32
N VAL A 434 0.59 -14.40 21.21
CA VAL A 434 1.58 -15.22 21.94
C VAL A 434 0.93 -15.74 23.21
#